data_AF-A0A953RQ63-F1
#
_entry.id   AF-A0A953RQ63-F1
#
_cell.length_a   1.000
_cell.length_b   1.000
_cell.length_c   1.000
_cell.angle_alpha   90.00
_cell.angle_beta   90.00
_cell.angle_gamma   90.00
#
_symmetry.space_group_name_H-M   'P 1'
#
loop_
_entity.id
_entity.type
_entity.pdbx_description
1 polymer ?
#
loop_
_entity_poly.entity_id
_entity_poly.type
_entity_poly.pdbx_seq_one_letter_code
_entity_poly.pdbx_strand_id
1 'polypeptide(L)'
;MFARTILAGSVFVTSLFVPVLTFSQQKPPVSSVPVVREFPATMGQSVTAGKTPIGTKVSAKLSVATLVDGVVYPKNATFSGEVTESVAKSSAGPSRLAIVMNSVQWKGGSASIKVFLTGWYYPTRIAVGQNLDYGPADT
;
A
#
# COMPACT_ATOMS: atom_id res chain seq x y z
N MET A 1 39.63 -72.89 -32.03
CA MET A 1 40.21 -72.42 -33.29
C MET A 1 40.07 -70.90 -33.36
N PHE A 2 41.09 -70.26 -33.89
CA PHE A 2 41.40 -68.82 -33.82
C PHE A 2 40.46 -67.94 -34.65
N ALA A 3 40.23 -66.71 -34.19
CA ALA A 3 40.51 -65.49 -34.97
C ALA A 3 40.43 -64.25 -34.07
N ARG A 4 41.55 -63.53 -33.96
CA ARG A 4 41.65 -62.17 -33.41
C ARG A 4 41.46 -61.18 -34.55
N THR A 5 40.72 -60.09 -34.32
CA THR A 5 40.91 -58.86 -35.10
C THR A 5 40.81 -57.66 -34.15
N ILE A 6 41.96 -57.01 -33.96
CA ILE A 6 42.08 -55.69 -33.32
C ILE A 6 41.90 -54.66 -34.43
N LEU A 7 41.00 -53.69 -34.23
CA LEU A 7 41.03 -52.43 -34.98
C LEU A 7 41.13 -51.29 -33.97
N ALA A 8 42.32 -50.71 -33.92
CA ALA A 8 42.61 -49.46 -33.25
C ALA A 8 41.89 -48.33 -34.00
N GLY A 9 41.01 -47.60 -33.31
CA GLY A 9 40.41 -46.37 -33.81
C GLY A 9 40.65 -45.27 -32.79
N SER A 10 41.53 -44.34 -33.12
CA SER A 10 41.84 -43.14 -32.35
C SER A 10 40.58 -42.33 -32.06
N VAL A 11 40.17 -42.27 -30.79
CA VAL A 11 39.09 -41.39 -30.35
C VAL A 11 39.68 -40.02 -30.04
N PHE A 12 39.44 -39.07 -30.93
CA PHE A 12 39.65 -37.65 -30.69
C PHE A 12 38.75 -37.19 -29.54
N VAL A 13 39.34 -36.79 -28.42
CA VAL A 13 38.62 -36.14 -27.31
C VAL A 13 38.40 -34.67 -27.70
N THR A 14 37.23 -34.36 -28.24
CA THR A 14 36.76 -32.98 -28.39
C THR A 14 36.22 -32.48 -27.06
N SER A 15 37.03 -31.68 -26.35
CA SER A 15 36.62 -30.98 -25.13
C SER A 15 35.64 -29.86 -25.48
N LEU A 16 34.35 -30.10 -25.26
CA LEU A 16 33.28 -29.11 -25.41
C LEU A 16 33.25 -28.22 -24.15
N PHE A 17 33.82 -27.01 -24.21
CA PHE A 17 33.65 -26.01 -23.15
C PHE A 17 32.28 -25.33 -23.32
N VAL A 18 31.33 -25.66 -22.44
CA VAL A 18 30.05 -24.96 -22.32
C VAL A 18 30.21 -23.85 -21.28
N PRO A 19 30.14 -22.55 -21.63
CA PRO A 19 30.09 -21.51 -20.63
C PRO A 19 28.69 -21.51 -20.00
N VAL A 20 28.59 -21.96 -18.76
CA VAL A 20 27.40 -21.73 -17.94
C VAL A 20 27.38 -20.24 -17.61
N LEU A 21 26.63 -19.46 -18.39
CA LEU A 21 26.26 -18.11 -18.00
C LEU A 21 25.27 -18.22 -16.84
N THR A 22 25.78 -18.30 -15.61
CA THR A 22 24.95 -18.05 -14.43
C THR A 22 24.55 -16.59 -14.47
N PHE A 23 23.36 -16.30 -14.99
CA PHE A 23 22.67 -15.06 -14.70
C PHE A 23 22.33 -15.08 -13.20
N SER A 24 23.24 -14.56 -12.39
CA SER A 24 22.91 -14.12 -11.04
C SER A 24 21.90 -13.00 -11.21
N GLN A 25 20.62 -13.31 -11.07
CA GLN A 25 19.58 -12.30 -11.00
C GLN A 25 19.87 -11.49 -9.74
N GLN A 26 20.28 -10.23 -9.91
CA GLN A 26 20.41 -9.31 -8.80
C GLN A 26 19.06 -9.26 -8.10
N LYS A 27 18.99 -9.78 -6.86
CA LYS A 27 17.83 -9.61 -5.99
C LYS A 27 17.52 -8.11 -6.01
N PRO A 28 16.33 -7.68 -6.46
CA PRO A 28 15.98 -6.27 -6.45
C PRO A 28 16.27 -5.74 -5.05
N PRO A 29 16.93 -4.57 -4.92
CA PRO A 29 17.07 -3.95 -3.62
C PRO A 29 15.67 -3.89 -3.01
N VAL A 30 15.49 -4.49 -1.83
CA VAL A 30 14.24 -4.40 -1.10
C VAL A 30 14.09 -2.92 -0.81
N SER A 31 13.21 -2.26 -1.57
CA SER A 31 12.91 -0.85 -1.37
C SER A 31 12.35 -0.73 0.04
N SER A 32 13.17 -0.26 0.98
CA SER A 32 12.82 -0.17 2.39
C SER A 32 12.02 1.10 2.70
N VAL A 33 11.36 1.68 1.70
CA VAL A 33 10.43 2.78 1.95
C VAL A 33 9.26 2.18 2.74
N PRO A 34 8.97 2.67 3.95
CA PRO A 34 7.82 2.19 4.68
C PRO A 34 6.57 2.44 3.83
N VAL A 35 5.91 1.36 3.42
CA VAL A 35 4.64 1.45 2.69
C VAL A 35 3.62 2.05 3.65
N VAL A 36 3.25 3.31 3.42
CA VAL A 36 2.14 3.94 4.13
C VAL A 36 0.88 3.20 3.72
N ARG A 37 0.21 2.58 4.70
CA ARG A 37 -1.04 1.83 4.50
C ARG A 37 -2.20 2.75 4.83
N GLU A 38 -3.07 2.94 3.84
CA GLU A 38 -4.12 3.93 3.92
C GLU A 38 -5.47 3.26 3.62
N PHE A 39 -6.48 3.64 4.41
CA PHE A 39 -7.84 3.15 4.26
C PHE A 39 -8.75 4.35 4.01
N PRO A 40 -9.07 4.66 2.74
CA PRO A 40 -9.94 5.79 2.42
C PRO A 40 -11.33 5.50 2.98
N ALA A 41 -11.75 6.27 3.98
CA ALA A 41 -12.99 6.04 4.68
C ALA A 41 -13.76 7.34 4.94
N THR A 42 -15.08 7.22 5.03
CA THR A 42 -15.99 8.31 5.40
C THR A 42 -16.46 8.10 6.83
N MET A 43 -16.30 9.12 7.68
CA MET A 43 -16.78 9.08 9.06
C MET A 43 -18.30 8.97 9.12
N GLY A 44 -18.82 8.11 10.00
CA GLY A 44 -20.27 7.95 10.22
C GLY A 44 -20.89 9.04 11.09
N GLN A 45 -20.06 9.79 11.82
CA GLN A 45 -20.47 10.91 12.66
C GLN A 45 -19.45 12.04 12.63
N SER A 46 -19.91 13.26 12.86
CA SER A 46 -19.06 14.43 13.02
C SER A 46 -18.33 14.39 14.35
N VAL A 47 -17.02 14.64 14.32
CA VAL A 47 -16.17 14.72 15.52
C VAL A 47 -15.52 16.10 15.53
N THR A 48 -15.66 16.83 16.63
CA THR A 48 -15.13 18.20 16.74
C THR A 48 -14.16 18.30 17.91
N ALA A 49 -12.94 18.75 17.62
CA ALA A 49 -11.90 18.95 18.62
C ALA A 49 -12.36 19.87 19.76
N GLY A 50 -12.16 19.45 21.00
CA GLY A 50 -12.56 20.18 22.20
C GLY A 50 -14.06 20.18 22.51
N LYS A 51 -14.89 19.58 21.64
CA LYS A 51 -16.32 19.36 21.92
C LYS A 51 -16.64 17.89 22.14
N THR A 52 -16.05 17.01 21.33
CA THR A 52 -16.25 15.56 21.46
C THR A 52 -15.35 15.03 22.57
N PRO A 53 -15.88 14.39 23.63
CA PRO A 53 -15.06 13.85 24.71
C PRO A 53 -14.11 12.72 24.26
N ILE A 54 -12.95 12.61 24.91
CA ILE A 54 -12.06 11.44 24.81
C ILE A 54 -12.84 10.18 25.24
N GLY A 55 -12.61 9.05 24.57
CA GLY A 55 -13.32 7.79 24.76
C GLY A 55 -14.63 7.68 23.98
N THR A 56 -15.08 8.75 23.32
CA THR A 56 -16.27 8.70 22.45
C THR A 56 -16.06 7.66 21.35
N LYS A 57 -16.99 6.70 21.24
CA LYS A 57 -16.98 5.68 20.19
C LYS A 57 -17.32 6.30 18.85
N VAL A 58 -16.59 5.90 17.83
CA VAL A 58 -16.75 6.40 16.47
C VAL A 58 -16.73 5.25 15.48
N SER A 59 -17.44 5.45 14.38
CA SER A 59 -17.42 4.56 13.22
C SER A 59 -17.05 5.31 11.93
N ALA A 60 -16.50 4.57 10.97
CA ALA A 60 -16.29 5.03 9.60
C ALA A 60 -16.56 3.89 8.62
N LYS A 61 -16.99 4.21 7.39
CA LYS A 61 -17.18 3.23 6.32
C LYS A 61 -16.08 3.35 5.28
N LEU A 62 -15.50 2.22 4.90
CA LEU A 62 -14.51 2.15 3.84
C LEU A 62 -15.12 2.58 2.50
N SER A 63 -14.53 3.59 1.86
CA SER A 63 -15.05 4.19 0.63
C SER A 63 -14.73 3.36 -0.61
N VAL A 64 -13.56 2.71 -0.63
CA VAL A 64 -13.07 1.88 -1.75
C VAL A 64 -12.48 0.58 -1.19
N ALA A 65 -12.72 -0.54 -1.85
CA ALA A 65 -12.12 -1.81 -1.45
C ALA A 65 -10.60 -1.70 -1.47
N THR A 66 -9.94 -2.09 -0.38
CA THR A 66 -8.51 -1.86 -0.17
C THR A 66 -7.80 -3.19 0.05
N LEU A 67 -6.74 -3.47 -0.70
CA LEU A 67 -5.88 -4.64 -0.50
C LEU A 67 -4.68 -4.23 0.36
N VAL A 68 -4.53 -4.85 1.53
CA VAL A 68 -3.41 -4.60 2.44
C VAL A 68 -2.84 -5.93 2.89
N ASP A 69 -1.53 -6.14 2.70
CA ASP A 69 -0.81 -7.35 3.10
C ASP A 69 -1.49 -8.65 2.59
N GLY A 70 -2.02 -8.62 1.37
CA GLY A 70 -2.72 -9.77 0.77
C GLY A 70 -4.18 -9.94 1.22
N VAL A 71 -4.68 -9.09 2.13
CA VAL A 71 -6.06 -9.12 2.64
C VAL A 71 -6.90 -8.03 1.98
N VAL A 72 -8.02 -8.44 1.37
CA VAL A 72 -9.00 -7.50 0.80
C VAL A 72 -10.00 -7.07 1.86
N TYR A 73 -10.00 -5.77 2.15
CA TYR A 73 -11.02 -5.10 2.94
C TYR A 73 -12.10 -4.60 1.98
N PRO A 74 -13.33 -5.12 2.04
CA PRO A 74 -14.35 -4.77 1.06
C PRO A 74 -14.89 -3.35 1.29
N LYS A 75 -15.34 -2.73 0.19
CA LYS A 75 -16.09 -1.46 0.25
C LYS A 75 -17.24 -1.57 1.25
N ASN A 76 -17.51 -0.48 1.96
CA ASN A 76 -18.49 -0.37 3.05
C ASN A 76 -18.18 -1.21 4.30
N ALA A 77 -16.99 -1.79 4.43
CA ALA A 77 -16.53 -2.32 5.72
C ALA A 77 -16.57 -1.21 6.78
N THR A 78 -17.07 -1.54 7.96
CA THR A 78 -17.21 -0.60 9.08
C THR A 78 -15.96 -0.65 9.93
N PHE A 79 -15.24 0.44 9.98
CA PHE A 79 -14.17 0.69 10.95
C PHE A 79 -14.80 1.20 12.24
N SER A 80 -14.38 0.64 13.37
CA SER A 80 -14.83 1.04 14.70
C SER A 80 -13.62 1.46 15.54
N GLY A 81 -13.82 2.47 16.39
CA GLY A 81 -12.74 3.09 17.15
C GLY A 81 -13.21 4.08 18.20
N GLU A 82 -12.29 4.91 18.66
CA GLU A 82 -12.57 5.94 19.65
C GLU A 82 -11.68 7.18 19.52
N VAL A 83 -12.18 8.28 20.08
CA VAL A 83 -11.42 9.53 20.24
C VAL A 83 -10.39 9.35 21.36
N THR A 84 -9.12 9.59 21.07
CA THR A 84 -8.00 9.48 22.03
C THR A 84 -7.41 10.82 22.43
N GLU A 85 -7.63 11.87 21.64
CA GLU A 85 -7.29 13.24 21.99
C GLU A 85 -8.37 14.19 21.46
N SER A 86 -8.76 15.20 22.24
CA SER A 86 -9.73 16.22 21.82
C SER A 86 -9.48 17.52 22.59
N VAL A 87 -8.86 18.48 21.91
CA VAL A 87 -8.46 19.77 22.49
C VAL A 87 -8.93 20.89 21.57
N ALA A 88 -9.68 21.84 22.14
CA ALA A 88 -10.14 23.02 21.41
C ALA A 88 -8.94 23.88 20.99
N LYS A 89 -9.11 24.64 19.90
CA LYS A 89 -8.15 25.69 19.52
C LYS A 89 -8.12 26.75 20.63
N SER A 90 -6.93 27.23 20.97
CA SER A 90 -6.76 28.34 21.92
C SER A 90 -5.84 29.42 21.34
N SER A 91 -5.64 30.52 22.06
CA SER A 91 -4.63 31.52 21.71
C SER A 91 -3.20 30.96 21.81
N ALA A 92 -2.99 29.96 22.65
CA ALA A 92 -1.68 29.36 22.93
C ALA A 92 -1.33 28.17 22.01
N GLY A 93 -2.25 27.71 21.16
CA GLY A 93 -1.95 26.59 20.27
C GLY A 93 -3.10 26.11 19.39
N PRO A 94 -2.79 25.24 18.42
CA PRO A 94 -3.78 24.66 17.52
C PRO A 94 -4.72 23.71 18.26
N SER A 95 -5.89 23.47 17.69
CA SER A 95 -6.75 22.35 18.11
C SER A 95 -6.05 21.02 17.85
N ARG A 96 -6.27 20.04 18.72
CA ARG A 96 -5.76 18.68 18.55
C ARG A 96 -6.91 17.69 18.59
N LEU A 97 -6.90 16.74 17.67
CA LEU A 97 -7.89 15.69 17.59
C LEU A 97 -7.19 14.41 17.13
N ALA A 98 -7.30 13.35 17.92
CA ALA A 98 -6.81 12.03 17.55
C ALA A 98 -7.93 11.01 17.67
N ILE A 99 -8.04 10.17 16.64
CA ILE A 99 -8.98 9.06 16.59
C ILE A 99 -8.19 7.81 16.23
N VAL A 100 -8.42 6.74 16.97
CA VAL A 100 -7.85 5.42 16.71
C VAL A 100 -8.96 4.46 16.33
N MET A 101 -8.85 3.82 15.18
CA MET A 101 -9.68 2.69 14.79
C MET A 101 -8.97 1.39 15.15
N ASN A 102 -9.67 0.51 15.86
CA ASN A 102 -9.11 -0.72 16.42
C ASN A 102 -9.65 -2.00 15.76
N SER A 103 -10.72 -1.87 14.96
CA SER A 103 -11.37 -3.00 14.34
C SER A 103 -12.07 -2.60 13.05
N VAL A 104 -12.22 -3.57 12.17
CA VAL A 104 -12.99 -3.44 10.94
C VAL A 104 -13.86 -4.68 10.74
N GLN A 105 -15.12 -4.47 10.39
CA GLN A 105 -16.12 -5.52 10.20
C GLN A 105 -16.81 -5.39 8.83
N TRP A 106 -17.09 -6.52 8.19
CA TRP A 106 -17.87 -6.59 6.96
C TRP A 106 -18.74 -7.85 6.95
N LYS A 107 -19.54 -8.02 5.89
CA LYS A 107 -20.36 -9.22 5.74
C LYS A 107 -19.46 -10.46 5.63
N GLY A 108 -19.50 -11.32 6.65
CA GLY A 108 -18.77 -12.58 6.66
C GLY A 108 -17.33 -12.48 7.15
N GLY A 109 -16.90 -11.36 7.74
CA GLY A 109 -15.55 -11.27 8.30
C GLY A 109 -15.32 -10.04 9.17
N SER A 110 -14.26 -10.12 9.95
CA SER A 110 -13.74 -9.01 10.75
C SER A 110 -12.23 -9.13 10.87
N ALA A 111 -11.57 -8.01 11.15
CA ALA A 111 -10.15 -7.98 11.45
C ALA A 111 -9.86 -6.97 12.56
N SER A 112 -8.88 -7.29 13.40
CA SER A 112 -8.24 -6.33 14.30
C SER A 112 -7.26 -5.49 13.51
N ILE A 113 -7.29 -4.18 13.74
CA ILE A 113 -6.45 -3.21 13.05
C ILE A 113 -6.03 -2.13 14.05
N LYS A 114 -4.96 -1.40 13.77
CA LYS A 114 -4.62 -0.18 14.52
C LYS A 114 -4.26 0.90 13.52
N VAL A 115 -5.23 1.73 13.17
CA VAL A 115 -5.03 2.86 12.27
C VAL A 115 -5.50 4.15 12.93
N PHE A 116 -4.78 5.22 12.63
CA PHE A 116 -5.05 6.55 13.14
C PHE A 116 -5.75 7.35 12.05
N LEU A 117 -6.70 8.19 12.43
CA LEU A 117 -7.22 9.18 11.49
C LEU A 117 -6.11 10.17 11.16
N THR A 118 -5.64 10.14 9.93
CA THR A 118 -4.71 11.14 9.41
C THR A 118 -5.52 12.22 8.70
N GLY A 119 -5.35 13.49 9.12
CA GLY A 119 -5.93 14.60 8.40
C GLY A 119 -5.28 14.71 7.02
N TRP A 120 -6.04 14.43 5.96
CA TRP A 120 -5.57 14.70 4.60
C TRP A 120 -5.77 16.17 4.30
N TYR A 121 -4.67 16.92 4.31
CA TYR A 121 -4.63 18.22 3.66
C TYR A 121 -4.32 17.99 2.18
N TYR A 122 -5.35 18.00 1.34
CA TYR A 122 -5.15 18.20 -0.10
C TYR A 122 -4.90 19.71 -0.29
N PRO A 123 -3.67 20.17 -0.57
CA PRO A 123 -3.49 21.54 -1.00
C PRO A 123 -4.37 21.73 -2.23
N THR A 124 -5.22 22.75 -2.23
CA THR A 124 -5.88 23.22 -3.44
C THR A 124 -4.76 23.65 -4.38
N ARG A 125 -4.28 22.74 -5.23
CA ARG A 125 -3.45 23.14 -6.35
C ARG A 125 -4.39 23.95 -7.22
N ILE A 126 -4.25 25.27 -7.20
CA ILE A 126 -4.62 26.08 -8.35
C ILE A 126 -3.72 25.56 -9.46
N ALA A 127 -4.17 24.52 -10.16
CA ALA A 127 -3.64 24.23 -11.45
C ALA A 127 -4.00 25.47 -12.27
N VAL A 128 -3.04 26.38 -12.42
CA VAL A 128 -2.99 27.19 -13.63
C VAL A 128 -2.86 26.13 -14.72
N GLY A 129 -4.01 25.71 -15.26
CA GLY A 129 -4.05 24.64 -16.24
C GLY A 129 -3.05 25.00 -17.31
N GLN A 130 -2.04 24.15 -17.52
CA GLN A 130 -1.35 24.21 -18.79
C GLN A 130 -2.45 24.03 -19.83
N ASN A 131 -2.57 24.97 -20.77
CA ASN A 131 -3.50 24.81 -21.85
C ASN A 131 -3.07 23.54 -22.61
N LEU A 132 -3.85 22.47 -22.47
CA LEU A 132 -3.65 21.19 -23.14
C LEU A 132 -4.49 21.10 -24.42
N ASP A 133 -5.03 22.22 -24.92
CA ASP A 133 -5.60 22.25 -26.27
C ASP A 133 -4.47 21.99 -27.28
N TYR A 134 -4.36 20.73 -27.68
CA TYR A 134 -3.67 20.30 -28.90
C TYR A 134 -4.57 20.56 -30.12
N GLY A 135 -5.13 21.77 -30.21
CA GLY A 135 -5.81 22.26 -31.41
C GLY A 135 -4.78 22.93 -32.33
N PRO A 136 -4.94 22.86 -33.66
CA PRO A 136 -4.11 23.67 -34.56
C PRO A 136 -4.28 25.15 -34.21
N ALA A 137 -3.17 25.90 -34.20
CA ALA A 137 -3.23 27.34 -34.02
C ALA A 137 -4.01 27.94 -35.19
N ASP A 138 -5.10 28.65 -34.89
CA ASP A 138 -5.87 29.39 -35.89
C ASP A 138 -4.94 30.43 -36.54
N THR A 139 -4.67 30.25 -37.83
CA THR A 139 -3.98 31.22 -38.70
C THR A 139 -4.96 32.15 -39.37
#